data_AF-A0A164QVH6-F1
#
_entry.id   AF-A0A164QVH6-F1
#
_cell.length_a   1.000
_cell.length_b   1.000
_cell.length_c   1.000
_cell.angle_alpha   90.00
_cell.angle_beta   90.00
_cell.angle_gamma   90.00
#
_symmetry.space_group_name_H-M   'P 1'
#
loop_
_entity.id
_entity.type
_entity.pdbx_description
1 polymer ?
#
loop_
_entity_poly.entity_id
_entity_poly.type
_entity_poly.pdbx_seq_one_letter_code
_entity_poly.pdbx_strand_id
1 'polypeptide(L)'
;MGDISNVPIDYEDEEIKTALEEQGIVEARRIRRKNEGRGEDIRTNMLQLTFKGELGQKLTDRVKLGFVSHPVRPFYRSIYKCKKCYRLGHLQIFCKSHPWSAPAWMKSNNEFYGQGYILGEYYQIWADYFASLFIFPTSDV
;
A
#
# COMPACT_ATOMS: atom_id res chain seq x y z
N MET A 1 -2.01 15.16 -0.84
CA MET A 1 -0.74 14.80 -1.51
C MET A 1 -1.04 14.53 -2.96
N GLY A 2 -0.22 15.05 -3.87
CA GLY A 2 -0.35 14.80 -5.30
C GLY A 2 0.98 14.34 -5.90
N ASP A 3 0.97 13.97 -7.16
CA ASP A 3 2.16 13.66 -7.94
C ASP A 3 2.15 14.36 -9.29
N ILE A 4 3.36 14.69 -9.75
CA ILE A 4 3.62 15.22 -11.09
C ILE A 4 4.63 14.33 -11.78
N SER A 5 4.48 14.19 -13.10
CA SER A 5 5.35 13.37 -13.95
C SER A 5 6.06 14.21 -15.01
N ASN A 6 7.08 13.62 -15.62
CA ASN A 6 7.88 14.20 -16.69
C ASN A 6 8.72 15.41 -16.26
N VAL A 7 9.22 15.40 -15.01
CA VAL A 7 10.17 16.39 -14.54
C VAL A 7 11.60 15.87 -14.76
N PRO A 8 12.51 16.66 -15.37
CA PRO A 8 13.89 16.25 -15.59
C PRO A 8 14.61 15.79 -14.31
N ILE A 9 15.55 14.84 -14.44
CA ILE A 9 16.17 14.11 -13.33
C ILE A 9 17.30 14.91 -12.67
N ASP A 10 17.88 15.82 -13.43
CA ASP A 10 18.99 16.72 -13.11
C ASP A 10 18.65 17.75 -12.05
N TYR A 11 17.37 18.11 -11.89
CA TYR A 11 16.93 19.02 -10.84
C TYR A 11 16.90 18.34 -9.46
N GLU A 12 17.51 19.02 -8.49
CA GLU A 12 17.50 18.59 -7.10
C GLU A 12 16.14 18.87 -6.43
N ASP A 13 15.80 18.02 -5.47
CA ASP A 13 14.49 18.04 -4.82
C ASP A 13 14.23 19.39 -4.09
N GLU A 14 15.28 20.00 -3.50
CA GLU A 14 15.20 21.31 -2.85
C GLU A 14 14.98 22.46 -3.84
N GLU A 15 15.63 22.44 -5.01
CA GLU A 15 15.43 23.47 -6.05
C GLU A 15 13.99 23.46 -6.54
N ILE A 16 13.44 22.25 -6.76
CA ILE A 16 12.04 22.05 -7.17
C ILE A 16 11.09 22.53 -6.08
N LYS A 17 11.39 22.23 -4.81
CA LYS A 17 10.57 22.67 -3.68
C LYS A 17 10.52 24.20 -3.62
N THR A 18 11.67 24.89 -3.69
CA THR A 18 11.71 26.36 -3.66
C THR A 18 10.93 26.97 -4.84
N ALA A 19 11.06 26.42 -6.04
CA ALA A 19 10.33 26.90 -7.22
C ALA A 19 8.79 26.72 -7.12
N LEU A 20 8.34 25.78 -6.29
CA LEU A 20 6.93 25.43 -6.14
C LEU A 20 6.29 25.97 -4.85
N GLU A 21 7.09 26.53 -3.94
CA GLU A 21 6.64 27.00 -2.63
C GLU A 21 5.55 28.08 -2.72
N GLU A 22 5.71 29.01 -3.67
CA GLU A 22 4.73 30.07 -3.94
C GLU A 22 3.34 29.55 -4.35
N GLN A 23 3.28 28.33 -4.91
CA GLN A 23 2.04 27.67 -5.33
C GLN A 23 1.41 26.83 -4.19
N GLY A 24 1.89 26.99 -2.95
CA GLY A 24 1.35 26.33 -1.76
C GLY A 24 1.87 24.91 -1.56
N ILE A 25 3.03 24.57 -2.11
CA ILE A 25 3.67 23.26 -1.93
C ILE A 25 4.67 23.33 -0.77
N VAL A 26 4.51 22.45 0.21
CA VAL A 26 5.34 22.37 1.42
C VAL A 26 6.56 21.50 1.20
N GLU A 27 6.39 20.44 0.40
CA GLU A 27 7.43 19.45 0.14
C GLU A 27 7.31 18.95 -1.29
N ALA A 28 8.44 18.86 -1.98
CA ALA A 28 8.57 18.17 -3.26
C ALA A 28 9.62 17.07 -3.08
N ARG A 29 9.21 15.82 -3.26
CA ARG A 29 10.06 14.65 -3.03
C ARG A 29 10.09 13.76 -4.25
N ARG A 30 11.27 13.48 -4.79
CA ARG A 30 11.41 12.60 -5.95
C ARG A 30 11.19 11.15 -5.57
N ILE A 31 10.40 10.45 -6.38
CA ILE A 31 10.16 9.02 -6.18
C ILE A 31 11.37 8.25 -6.67
N ARG A 32 11.89 7.37 -5.82
CA ARG A 32 13.04 6.52 -6.10
C ARG A 32 12.59 5.08 -6.27
N ARG A 33 13.13 4.40 -7.27
CA ARG A 33 12.89 2.97 -7.51
C ARG A 33 14.19 2.21 -7.28
N LYS A 34 14.13 1.11 -6.53
CA LYS A 34 15.27 0.20 -6.39
C LYS A 34 15.58 -0.48 -7.73
N ASN A 35 16.85 -0.49 -8.11
CA ASN A 35 17.34 -1.29 -9.23
C ASN A 35 17.62 -2.72 -8.74
N GLU A 36 16.96 -3.72 -9.33
CA GLU A 36 17.11 -5.13 -8.91
C GLU A 36 18.52 -5.70 -9.14
N GLY A 37 19.36 -5.04 -9.97
CA GLY A 37 20.69 -5.58 -10.33
C GLY A 37 21.92 -4.78 -9.88
N ARG A 38 21.80 -3.50 -9.48
CA ARG A 38 22.96 -2.62 -9.22
C ARG A 38 23.03 -2.02 -7.81
N GLY A 39 22.04 -2.29 -6.94
CA GLY A 39 22.01 -1.78 -5.57
C GLY A 39 21.74 -0.27 -5.43
N GLU A 40 21.98 0.53 -6.47
CA GLU A 40 21.69 1.96 -6.50
C GLU A 40 20.22 2.25 -6.80
N ASP A 41 19.66 3.22 -6.08
CA ASP A 41 18.31 3.74 -6.31
C ASP A 41 18.27 4.58 -7.58
N ILE A 42 17.34 4.27 -8.49
CA ILE A 42 17.11 5.05 -9.71
C ILE A 42 16.19 6.22 -9.37
N ARG A 43 16.65 7.44 -9.64
CA ARG A 43 15.81 8.65 -9.62
C ARG A 43 14.82 8.57 -10.78
N THR A 44 13.52 8.74 -10.49
CA THR A 44 12.48 8.74 -11.52
C THR A 44 12.09 10.17 -11.94
N ASN A 45 11.40 10.31 -13.06
CA ASN A 45 10.86 11.59 -13.55
C ASN A 45 9.58 12.02 -12.83
N MET A 46 9.28 11.41 -11.67
CA MET A 46 8.04 11.60 -10.92
C MET A 46 8.35 12.16 -9.54
N LEU A 47 7.59 13.18 -9.14
CA LEU A 47 7.68 13.81 -7.83
C LEU A 47 6.36 13.66 -7.09
N GLN A 48 6.46 13.34 -5.81
CA GLN A 48 5.36 13.47 -4.85
C GLN A 48 5.40 14.88 -4.27
N LEU A 49 4.25 15.56 -4.29
CA LEU A 49 4.05 16.89 -3.74
C LEU A 49 3.15 16.82 -2.50
N THR A 50 3.58 17.50 -1.45
CA THR A 50 2.79 17.76 -0.24
C THR A 50 2.29 19.20 -0.31
N PHE A 51 0.97 19.39 -0.34
CA PHE A 51 0.34 20.71 -0.43
C PHE A 51 0.00 21.22 0.97
N LYS A 52 0.10 22.55 1.15
CA LYS A 52 -0.41 23.25 2.32
C LYS A 52 -1.93 23.32 2.19
N GLY A 53 -2.64 22.51 2.96
CA GLY A 53 -4.10 22.49 2.88
C GLY A 53 -4.75 21.86 4.10
N GLU A 54 -5.99 22.27 4.34
CA GLU A 54 -6.85 21.73 5.38
C GLU A 54 -7.59 20.47 4.88
N LEU A 55 -8.12 19.67 5.81
CA LEU A 55 -8.81 18.44 5.47
C LEU A 55 -10.05 18.72 4.61
N GLY A 56 -10.09 18.19 3.37
CA GLY A 56 -11.20 18.38 2.43
C GLY A 56 -10.99 19.43 1.35
N GLN A 57 -9.87 20.17 1.36
CA GLN A 57 -9.52 21.09 0.29
C GLN A 57 -9.23 20.33 -1.02
N LYS A 58 -9.85 20.78 -2.13
CA LYS A 58 -9.61 20.21 -3.46
C LYS A 58 -8.15 20.41 -3.85
N LEU A 59 -7.51 19.35 -4.34
CA LEU A 59 -6.16 19.40 -4.90
C LEU A 59 -6.14 20.35 -6.11
N THR A 60 -5.06 21.12 -6.27
CA THR A 60 -4.87 21.91 -7.50
C THR A 60 -4.73 20.97 -8.68
N ASP A 61 -5.38 21.28 -9.80
CA ASP A 61 -5.39 20.38 -10.97
C ASP A 61 -4.05 20.43 -11.74
N ARG A 62 -3.30 21.54 -11.62
CA ARG A 62 -2.01 21.77 -12.30
C ARG A 62 -1.07 22.64 -11.47
N VAL A 63 0.23 22.48 -11.66
CA VAL A 63 1.29 23.32 -11.11
C VAL A 63 2.25 23.75 -12.23
N LYS A 64 2.87 24.92 -12.08
CA LYS A 64 3.88 25.42 -13.03
C LYS A 64 5.27 25.20 -12.47
N LEU A 65 6.14 24.55 -13.22
CA LEU A 65 7.57 24.46 -12.91
C LEU A 65 8.33 25.12 -14.05
N GLY A 66 8.85 26.32 -13.81
CA GLY A 66 9.37 27.19 -14.86
C GLY A 66 8.30 27.48 -15.93
N PHE A 67 8.61 27.17 -17.19
CA PHE A 67 7.72 27.40 -18.33
C PHE A 67 6.77 26.24 -18.63
N VAL A 68 6.87 25.13 -17.89
CA VAL A 68 6.07 23.92 -18.13
C VAL A 68 4.97 23.81 -17.08
N SER A 69 3.76 23.52 -17.54
CA SER A 69 2.63 23.21 -16.65
C SER A 69 2.47 21.70 -16.52
N HIS A 70 2.61 21.18 -15.30
CA HIS A 70 2.42 19.77 -14.98
C HIS A 70 1.02 19.51 -14.42
N PRO A 71 0.27 18.52 -14.92
CA PRO A 71 -0.96 18.06 -14.29
C PRO A 71 -0.63 17.40 -12.96
N VAL A 72 -1.38 17.74 -11.91
CA VAL A 72 -1.25 17.11 -10.61
C VAL A 72 -2.26 15.98 -10.53
N ARG A 73 -1.79 14.78 -10.19
CA ARG A 73 -2.65 13.64 -9.88
C ARG A 73 -2.68 13.39 -8.37
N PRO A 74 -3.75 12.82 -7.81
CA PRO A 74 -3.72 12.38 -6.42
C PRO A 74 -2.68 11.28 -6.25
N PHE A 75 -1.78 11.45 -5.28
CA PHE A 75 -0.75 10.44 -5.02
C PHE A 75 -1.32 9.29 -4.19
N TYR A 76 -1.42 8.11 -4.80
CA TYR A 76 -1.81 6.88 -4.11
C TYR A 76 -0.56 6.10 -3.69
N ARG A 77 -0.37 5.94 -2.38
CA ARG A 77 0.66 5.01 -1.89
C ARG A 77 0.29 3.58 -2.30
N SER A 78 1.30 2.78 -2.62
CA SER A 78 1.11 1.34 -2.81
C SER A 78 0.46 0.78 -1.56
N ILE A 79 -0.70 0.15 -1.72
CA ILE A 79 -1.38 -0.55 -0.64
C ILE A 79 -0.44 -1.69 -0.19
N TYR A 80 -0.34 -1.89 1.13
CA TYR A 80 0.49 -2.96 1.67
C TYR A 80 0.01 -4.31 1.16
N LYS A 81 0.87 -4.98 0.40
CA LYS A 81 0.68 -6.36 -0.04
C LYS A 81 1.47 -7.28 0.87
N CYS A 82 0.80 -8.21 1.52
CA CYS A 82 1.45 -9.19 2.38
C CYS A 82 2.39 -10.07 1.56
N LYS A 83 3.67 -10.17 1.94
CA LYS A 83 4.64 -11.01 1.22
C LYS A 83 4.46 -12.52 1.43
N LYS A 84 3.64 -12.94 2.40
CA LYS A 84 3.32 -14.36 2.65
C LYS A 84 2.14 -14.83 1.81
N CYS A 85 1.06 -14.06 1.76
CA CYS A 85 -0.20 -14.49 1.15
C CYS A 85 -0.71 -13.56 0.03
N TYR A 86 0.04 -12.53 -0.34
CA TYR A 86 -0.25 -11.57 -1.43
C TYR A 86 -1.57 -10.79 -1.34
N ARG A 87 -2.32 -10.92 -0.24
CA ARG A 87 -3.51 -10.11 0.05
C ARG A 87 -3.13 -8.70 0.46
N LEU A 88 -4.05 -7.77 0.21
CA LEU A 88 -3.92 -6.36 0.59
C LEU A 88 -4.36 -6.14 2.05
N GLY A 89 -3.87 -5.07 2.67
CA GLY A 89 -4.41 -4.57 3.94
C GLY A 89 -3.75 -5.12 5.21
N HIS A 90 -2.75 -5.99 5.11
CA HIS A 90 -1.97 -6.44 6.28
C HIS A 90 -0.49 -6.65 5.95
N LEU A 91 0.35 -6.53 6.97
CA LEU A 91 1.78 -6.82 6.87
C LEU A 91 2.04 -8.32 7.07
N GLN A 92 3.17 -8.79 6.57
CA GLN A 92 3.61 -10.19 6.71
C GLN A 92 3.66 -10.70 8.16
N ILE A 93 3.95 -9.79 9.10
CA ILE A 93 3.97 -10.07 10.54
C ILE A 93 2.58 -10.35 11.13
N PHE A 94 1.52 -9.79 10.53
CA PHE A 94 0.12 -9.97 10.96
C PHE A 94 -0.64 -10.96 10.06
N CYS A 95 0.07 -11.72 9.23
CA CYS A 95 -0.55 -12.63 8.27
C CYS A 95 -1.12 -13.86 8.98
N LYS A 96 -2.45 -14.02 8.92
CA LYS A 96 -3.20 -15.17 9.45
C LYS A 96 -3.59 -16.20 8.38
N SER A 97 -2.90 -16.24 7.24
CA SER A 97 -3.24 -17.20 6.16
C SER A 97 -2.95 -18.66 6.54
N HIS A 98 -2.18 -18.90 7.59
CA HIS A 98 -1.89 -20.22 8.14
C HIS A 98 -2.24 -20.19 9.64
N PRO A 99 -3.45 -20.59 10.05
CA PRO A 99 -3.80 -20.74 11.44
C PRO A 99 -3.03 -21.94 12.00
N TRP A 100 -2.45 -21.76 13.19
CA TRP A 100 -1.68 -22.82 13.87
C TRP A 100 -2.57 -23.94 14.42
N SER A 101 -3.84 -23.64 14.71
CA SER A 101 -4.84 -24.59 15.19
C SER A 101 -6.25 -24.10 14.84
N ALA A 102 -7.19 -25.05 14.75
CA ALA A 102 -8.62 -24.76 14.67
C ALA A 102 -9.15 -24.25 16.03
N PRO A 103 -10.30 -23.53 16.05
CA PRO A 103 -10.98 -23.14 17.29
C PRO A 103 -11.19 -24.34 18.23
N ALA A 104 -11.09 -24.10 19.54
CA ALA A 104 -11.23 -25.13 20.57
C ALA A 104 -12.50 -26.00 20.38
N TRP A 105 -13.65 -25.39 20.11
CA TRP A 105 -14.93 -26.08 19.93
C TRP A 105 -15.01 -26.99 18.69
N MET A 106 -14.09 -26.86 17.72
CA MET A 106 -14.01 -27.77 16.56
C MET A 106 -13.12 -29.00 16.81
N LYS A 107 -12.38 -29.02 17.93
CA LYS A 107 -11.37 -30.04 18.23
C LYS A 107 -11.89 -31.05 19.24
N SER A 108 -11.38 -32.28 19.15
CA SER A 108 -11.71 -33.40 20.04
C SER A 108 -11.40 -33.13 21.52
N ASN A 109 -10.43 -32.26 21.80
CA ASN A 109 -9.99 -31.93 23.16
C ASN A 109 -10.65 -30.65 23.73
N ASN A 110 -11.53 -29.99 22.97
CA ASN A 110 -12.15 -28.71 23.33
C ASN A 110 -11.19 -27.63 23.85
N GLU A 111 -9.93 -27.67 23.41
CA GLU A 111 -8.87 -26.77 23.85
C GLU A 111 -8.04 -26.30 22.65
N PHE A 112 -7.53 -25.07 22.72
CA PHE A 112 -6.65 -24.52 21.68
C PHE A 112 -5.31 -25.27 21.61
N TYR A 113 -4.73 -25.56 22.77
CA TYR A 113 -3.43 -26.21 22.92
C TYR A 113 -3.58 -27.73 23.11
N GLY A 114 -2.44 -28.43 23.20
CA GLY A 114 -2.41 -29.87 23.39
C GLY A 114 -2.76 -30.69 22.14
N GLN A 115 -2.67 -32.01 22.29
CA GLN A 115 -2.95 -32.95 21.21
C GLN A 115 -4.46 -33.09 21.02
N GLY A 116 -4.94 -32.79 19.82
CA GLY A 116 -6.34 -32.92 19.44
C GLY A 116 -6.49 -32.83 17.92
N TYR A 117 -7.49 -33.53 17.38
CA TYR A 117 -7.82 -33.52 15.96
C TYR A 117 -9.17 -32.83 15.74
N ILE A 118 -9.43 -32.43 14.50
CA ILE A 118 -10.69 -31.79 14.11
C ILE A 118 -11.76 -32.86 14.01
N LEU A 119 -12.92 -32.63 14.63
CA LEU A 119 -14.05 -33.54 14.54
C LEU A 119 -14.58 -33.54 13.10
N GLY A 120 -14.95 -34.73 12.61
CA GLY A 120 -15.31 -34.91 11.19
C GLY A 120 -16.46 -34.03 10.71
N GLU A 121 -17.38 -33.69 11.62
CA GLU A 121 -18.52 -32.80 11.39
C GLU A 121 -18.12 -31.36 11.02
N TYR A 122 -16.93 -30.90 11.45
CA TYR A 122 -16.45 -29.54 11.19
C TYR A 122 -15.49 -29.44 10.01
N TYR A 123 -15.21 -30.52 9.27
CA TYR A 123 -14.28 -30.45 8.14
C TYR A 123 -14.72 -29.45 7.06
N GLN A 124 -16.00 -29.46 6.69
CA GLN A 124 -16.52 -28.55 5.67
C GLN A 124 -16.45 -27.09 6.14
N ILE A 125 -16.91 -26.82 7.37
CA ILE A 125 -16.87 -25.47 7.97
C ILE A 125 -15.43 -24.97 8.08
N TRP A 126 -14.50 -25.85 8.45
CA TRP A 126 -13.08 -25.51 8.53
C TRP A 126 -12.47 -25.23 7.14
N ALA A 127 -12.85 -25.99 6.13
CA ALA A 127 -12.45 -25.74 4.73
C ALA A 127 -13.02 -24.41 4.21
N ASP A 128 -14.28 -24.10 4.51
CA ASP A 128 -14.93 -22.85 4.09
C ASP A 128 -14.32 -21.63 4.81
N TYR A 129 -13.95 -21.78 6.09
CA TYR A 129 -13.18 -20.77 6.82
C TYR A 129 -11.84 -20.47 6.11
N PHE A 130 -11.11 -21.50 5.66
CA PHE A 130 -9.91 -21.29 4.86
C PHE A 130 -10.20 -20.65 3.52
N ALA A 131 -11.22 -21.11 2.79
CA ALA A 131 -11.59 -20.54 1.49
C ALA A 131 -11.92 -19.05 1.60
N SER A 132 -12.69 -18.64 2.63
CA SER A 132 -12.99 -17.23 2.91
C SER A 132 -11.77 -16.40 3.34
N LEU A 133 -10.74 -17.03 3.90
CA LEU A 133 -9.45 -16.39 4.17
C LEU A 133 -8.64 -16.16 2.89
N PHE A 134 -8.78 -16.98 1.86
CA PHE A 134 -7.99 -16.89 0.63
C PHE A 134 -8.69 -16.10 -0.49
N ILE A 135 -10.01 -16.22 -0.57
CA ILE A 135 -10.83 -15.60 -1.61
C ILE A 135 -11.34 -14.27 -1.07
N PHE A 136 -11.00 -13.16 -1.73
CA PHE A 136 -11.71 -11.91 -1.49
C PHE A 136 -13.21 -12.19 -1.68
N PRO A 137 -14.11 -11.77 -0.79
CA PRO A 137 -15.53 -11.89 -1.06
C PRO A 137 -15.76 -11.18 -2.40
N THR A 138 -16.04 -11.95 -3.45
CA THR A 138 -16.79 -11.40 -4.56
C THR A 138 -18.08 -10.98 -3.90
N SER A 139 -18.31 -9.67 -3.85
CA SER A 139 -19.60 -9.15 -3.45
C SER A 139 -20.61 -9.67 -4.46
N ASP A 140 -21.20 -10.82 -4.17
CA ASP A 140 -22.45 -11.25 -4.78
C ASP A 140 -23.58 -10.49 -4.09
N VAL A 141 -23.60 -9.17 -4.33
CA VAL A 141 -24.75 -8.26 -4.25
C VAL A 141 -24.51 -7.14 -5.26
#